data_AF-A0A800IHJ2-F1
#
_entry.id   AF-A0A800IHJ2-F1
#
_cell.length_a   1.000
_cell.length_b   1.000
_cell.length_c   1.000
_cell.angle_alpha   90.00
_cell.angle_beta   90.00
_cell.angle_gamma   90.00
#
_symmetry.space_group_name_H-M   'P 1'
#
loop_
_entity.id
_entity.type
_entity.pdbx_description
1 polymer ?
#
loop_
_entity_poly.entity_id
_entity_poly.type
_entity_poly.pdbx_seq_one_letter_code
_entity_poly.pdbx_strand_id
1 'polypeptide(L)' 'GAVHCLANETELPLYLVEVQSGSYLGEDDIERLDDVYGRC' A
#
# COMPACT_ATOMS: atom_id res chain seq x y z
N GLY A 1 -9.98 8.99 5.61
CA GLY A 1 -8.96 8.39 4.74
C GLY A 1 -9.15 8.87 3.31
N ALA A 2 -8.17 8.60 2.45
CA ALA A 2 -8.30 8.76 1.01
C ALA A 2 -7.88 7.44 0.35
N VAL A 3 -8.60 7.03 -0.68
CA VAL A 3 -8.28 5.82 -1.43
C VAL A 3 -7.13 6.13 -2.38
N HIS A 4 -6.04 5.38 -2.28
CA HIS A 4 -4.86 5.54 -3.12
C HIS A 4 -4.49 4.20 -3.76
N CYS A 5 -4.00 4.25 -5.00
CA CYS A 5 -3.44 3.12 -5.72
C CYS A 5 -2.11 3.54 -6.34
N LEU A 6 -1.07 2.71 -6.22
CA LEU A 6 0.24 2.94 -6.81
C LEU A 6 0.50 1.87 -7.87
N ALA A 7 0.74 2.30 -9.11
CA ALA A 7 1.16 1.44 -10.20
C ALA A 7 2.60 1.79 -10.60
N ASN A 8 3.42 0.78 -10.87
CA ASN A 8 4.71 0.99 -11.51
C ASN A 8 4.52 0.98 -13.03
N GLU A 9 4.58 2.16 -13.65
CA GLU A 9 4.42 2.32 -15.11
C GLU A 9 5.71 2.02 -15.90
N THR A 10 6.80 1.70 -15.21
CA THR A 10 8.11 1.47 -15.81
C THR A 10 8.56 0.02 -15.64
N GLU A 11 9.53 -0.40 -16.45
CA GLU A 11 10.18 -1.70 -16.32
C GLU A 11 11.25 -1.72 -15.21
N LEU A 12 11.54 -0.57 -14.58
CA LEU A 12 12.51 -0.49 -13.50
C LEU A 12 11.89 -0.96 -12.18
N PRO A 13 12.66 -1.62 -11.29
CA PRO A 13 12.17 -2.00 -9.97
C PRO A 13 11.71 -0.78 -9.16
N LEU A 14 10.46 -0.83 -8.70
CA LEU A 14 9.91 0.14 -7.74
C LEU A 14 10.22 -0.31 -6.32
N TYR A 15 10.80 0.58 -5.52
CA TYR A 15 11.02 0.36 -4.10
C TYR A 15 10.06 1.23 -3.30
N LEU A 16 9.16 0.60 -2.53
CA LEU A 16 8.26 1.29 -1.61
C LEU A 16 8.81 1.15 -0.19
N VAL A 17 8.94 2.28 0.51
CA VAL A 17 9.35 2.31 1.92
C VAL A 17 8.22 2.95 2.71
N GLU A 18 7.58 2.16 3.56
CA GLU A 18 6.60 2.65 4.52
C GLU A 18 7.31 2.89 5.86
N VAL A 19 7.15 4.08 6.42
CA VAL A 19 7.70 4.43 7.73
C VAL A 19 6.54 4.62 8.69
N GLN A 20 6.51 3.79 9.73
CA GLN A 20 5.58 3.93 10.84
C GLN A 20 6.27 4.63 12.01
N SER A 21 5.56 5.55 12.65
CA SER A 21 6.06 6.29 13.83
C SER A 21 4.97 6.40 14.88
N GLY A 22 5.32 6.19 16.15
CA GLY A 22 4.38 6.19 17.26
C GLY A 22 4.46 4.92 18.10
N SER A 23 3.62 4.84 19.12
CA SER A 23 3.51 3.66 20.00
C SER A 23 2.53 2.61 19.48
N TYR A 24 1.79 2.93 18.41
CA TYR A 24 0.80 2.07 17.80
C TYR A 24 1.23 1.70 16.38
N LEU A 25 1.40 0.41 16.14
CA LEU A 25 1.81 -0.18 14.86
C LEU A 25 0.76 -1.19 14.36
N GLY A 26 -0.48 -1.08 14.87
CA GLY A 26 -1.58 -1.93 14.43
C GLY A 26 -2.03 -1.55 13.01
N GLU A 27 -2.34 -2.56 12.20
CA GLU A 27 -2.88 -2.37 10.84
C GLU A 27 -4.42 -2.32 10.82
N ASP A 28 -5.09 -2.24 11.96
CA ASP A 28 -6.55 -2.25 12.08
C ASP A 28 -7.22 -0.97 11.55
N ASP A 29 -6.47 0.12 11.42
CA ASP A 29 -6.91 1.34 10.73
C ASP A 29 -6.70 1.28 9.20
N ILE A 30 -6.20 0.16 8.67
CA ILE A 30 -5.92 -0.03 7.24
C ILE A 30 -7.02 -0.87 6.59
N GLU A 31 -7.89 -0.22 5.82
CA GLU A 31 -8.85 -0.91 4.95
C GLU A 31 -8.15 -1.33 3.65
N ARG A 32 -7.93 -2.64 3.47
CA ARG A 32 -7.41 -3.20 2.20
C ARG A 32 -8.56 -3.33 1.20
N LEU A 33 -8.39 -2.70 0.04
CA LEU A 33 -9.36 -2.77 -1.06
C LEU A 33 -8.90 -3.83 -2.06
N ASP A 34 -9.87 -4.46 -2.73
CA ASP A 34 -9.59 -5.48 -3.74
C ASP A 34 -8.75 -4.90 -4.90
N ASP A 35 -7.70 -5.63 -5.29
CA ASP A 35 -6.87 -5.27 -6.44
C ASP A 35 -7.62 -5.63 -7.74
N VAL A 36 -7.75 -4.65 -8.63
CA VAL A 36 -8.31 -4.80 -9.98
C VAL A 36 -7.51 -5.79 -10.85
N TYR A 37 -6.26 -6.08 -10.47
CA TYR A 37 -5.40 -7.04 -11.17
C TYR A 37 -5.53 -8.49 -10.67
N GLY A 38 -6.40 -8.79 -9.70
CA GLY A 38 -6.75 -10.17 -9.32
C GLY A 38 -5.61 -11.02 -8.74
N ARG A 39 -4.63 -10.39 -8.08
CA ARG A 39 -3.53 -11.10 -7.42
C ARG A 39 -4.01 -11.64 -6.07
N CYS A 40 -4.39 -12.93 -6.07
CA CYS A 40 -4.75 -13.73 -4.89
C CYS A 40 -3.54 -14.36 -4.20
#